data_AF-A0A7X8R8K9-F1
#
_entry.id   AF-A0A7X8R8K9-F1
#
_cell.length_a   1.000
_cell.length_b   1.000
_cell.length_c   1.000
_cell.angle_alpha   90.00
_cell.angle_beta   90.00
_cell.angle_gamma   90.00
#
_symmetry.space_group_name_H-M   'P 1'
#
loop_
_entity.id
_entity.type
_entity.pdbx_description
1 polymer ?
#
loop_
_entity_poly.entity_id
_entity_poly.type
_entity_poly.pdbx_seq_one_letter_code
_entity_poly.pdbx_strand_id
1 'polypeptide(L)'
;MGDFMKGAINPGKDPIERQMIISEAIWELLKEKTGLTDKDLVNKVREIDLRDGVLDGRVRPKPPIACPKCGKKMDKTSSTCIYCGQNIPANVFSR
;
A
#
# COMPACT_ATOMS: atom_id res chain seq x y z
N MET A 1 -16.22 4.21 -13.34
CA MET A 1 -14.78 3.92 -13.15
C MET A 1 -14.44 2.59 -13.81
N GLY A 2 -14.33 2.54 -15.14
CA GLY A 2 -14.14 1.27 -15.87
C GLY A 2 -13.39 1.38 -17.20
N ASP A 3 -12.79 2.54 -17.50
CA ASP A 3 -12.22 2.80 -18.84
C ASP A 3 -10.74 3.21 -18.82
N PHE A 4 -10.12 3.30 -17.63
CA PHE A 4 -8.70 3.64 -17.49
C PHE A 4 -7.75 2.52 -17.96
N MET A 5 -8.24 1.28 -18.09
CA MET A 5 -7.40 0.11 -18.41
C MET A 5 -7.42 -0.30 -19.89
N LYS A 6 -8.22 0.32 -20.75
CA LYS A 6 -8.28 -0.07 -22.18
C LYS A 6 -7.12 0.48 -23.03
N GLY A 7 -6.39 1.48 -22.54
CA GLY A 7 -5.21 2.05 -23.21
C GLY A 7 -3.87 1.71 -22.55
N ALA A 8 -3.87 0.89 -21.49
CA ALA A 8 -2.67 0.61 -20.74
C ALA A 8 -1.77 -0.40 -21.49
N ILE A 9 -0.66 0.12 -21.99
CA ILE A 9 0.54 -0.61 -22.45
C ILE A 9 0.72 -1.85 -21.57
N ASN A 10 0.82 -3.05 -22.17
CA ASN A 10 1.01 -4.32 -21.45
C ASN A 10 2.30 -4.24 -20.62
N PRO A 11 2.21 -3.97 -19.31
CA PRO A 11 3.37 -3.59 -18.51
C PRO A 11 4.07 -4.87 -18.03
N GLY A 12 4.62 -5.64 -18.97
CA GLY A 12 5.19 -6.96 -18.70
C GLY A 12 4.13 -7.99 -18.26
N LYS A 13 4.42 -9.29 -18.43
CA LYS A 13 3.59 -10.35 -17.83
C LYS A 13 3.87 -10.51 -16.33
N ASP A 14 5.01 -10.01 -15.85
CA ASP A 14 5.47 -10.13 -14.48
C ASP A 14 4.85 -9.03 -13.58
N PRO A 15 4.15 -9.40 -12.48
CA PRO A 15 3.61 -8.44 -11.53
C PRO A 15 4.65 -7.47 -10.93
N ILE A 16 5.91 -7.89 -10.79
CA ILE A 16 7.01 -7.06 -10.26
C ILE A 16 7.39 -6.01 -11.28
N GLU A 17 7.63 -6.40 -12.54
CA GLU A 17 7.95 -5.46 -13.64
C GLU A 17 6.84 -4.42 -13.79
N ARG A 18 5.59 -4.86 -13.77
CA ARG A 18 4.42 -3.97 -13.78
C ARG A 18 4.46 -2.97 -12.64
N GLN A 19 4.73 -3.43 -11.41
CA GLN A 19 4.78 -2.57 -10.24
C GLN A 19 5.94 -1.57 -10.32
N MET A 20 7.09 -1.96 -10.87
CA MET A 20 8.23 -1.08 -11.05
C MET A 20 7.89 0.07 -12.01
N ILE A 21 7.32 -0.24 -13.19
CA ILE A 21 6.91 0.77 -14.18
C ILE A 21 5.88 1.75 -13.58
N ILE A 22 4.88 1.23 -12.85
CA ILE A 22 3.88 2.07 -12.17
C ILE A 22 4.55 2.98 -11.14
N SER A 23 5.48 2.45 -10.35
CA SER A 23 6.16 3.21 -9.30
C SER A 23 7.03 4.32 -9.89
N GLU A 24 7.72 4.04 -11.00
CA GLU A 24 8.50 5.03 -11.76
C GLU A 24 7.61 6.13 -12.33
N ALA A 25 6.50 5.77 -12.99
CA ALA A 25 5.56 6.74 -13.55
C ALA A 25 4.95 7.65 -12.46
N ILE A 26 4.58 7.09 -11.31
CA ILE A 26 4.09 7.88 -10.16
C ILE A 26 5.17 8.85 -9.68
N TRP A 27 6.43 8.40 -9.59
CA TRP A 27 7.52 9.25 -9.13
C TRP A 27 7.82 10.40 -10.08
N GLU A 28 7.86 10.15 -11.39
CA GLU A 28 8.04 11.20 -12.41
C GLU A 28 6.92 12.26 -12.31
N LEU A 29 5.65 11.83 -12.24
CA LEU A 29 4.52 12.75 -12.08
C LEU A 29 4.63 13.59 -10.80
N LEU A 30 5.10 13.01 -9.69
CA LEU A 30 5.32 13.74 -8.45
C LEU A 30 6.43 14.78 -8.60
N LYS A 31 7.58 14.42 -9.19
CA LYS A 31 8.68 15.35 -9.44
C LYS A 31 8.20 16.54 -10.27
N GLU A 32 7.50 16.29 -11.38
CA GLU A 32 6.98 17.32 -12.28
C GLU A 32 6.02 18.30 -11.60
N LYS A 33 5.18 17.82 -10.67
CA LYS A 33 4.12 18.63 -10.06
C LYS A 33 4.52 19.31 -8.75
N THR A 34 5.60 18.86 -8.10
CA THR A 34 5.92 19.30 -6.73
C THR A 34 7.34 19.83 -6.57
N GLY A 35 8.25 19.56 -7.51
CA GLY A 35 9.67 19.90 -7.36
C GLY A 35 10.42 19.01 -6.36
N LEU A 36 9.83 17.91 -5.90
CA LEU A 36 10.52 16.92 -5.08
C LEU A 36 11.71 16.32 -5.85
N THR A 37 12.76 15.97 -5.10
CA THR A 37 14.00 15.41 -5.63
C THR A 37 14.13 13.93 -5.27
N ASP A 38 14.99 13.19 -5.98
CA ASP A 38 15.28 11.79 -5.65
C ASP A 38 15.81 11.63 -4.20
N LYS A 39 16.50 12.66 -3.68
CA LYS A 39 16.92 12.70 -2.28
C LYS A 39 15.74 12.69 -1.32
N ASP A 40 14.66 13.39 -1.65
CA ASP A 40 13.45 13.42 -0.84
C ASP A 40 12.75 12.06 -0.84
N LEU A 41 12.72 11.38 -1.99
CA LEU A 41 12.21 10.01 -2.07
C LEU A 41 13.03 9.05 -1.21
N VAL A 42 14.37 9.09 -1.31
CA VAL A 42 15.26 8.26 -0.50
C VAL A 42 15.04 8.50 1.00
N ASN A 43 14.93 9.77 1.41
CA ASN A 43 14.62 10.12 2.79
C ASN A 43 13.26 9.60 3.24
N LYS A 44 12.24 9.69 2.36
CA LYS A 44 10.90 9.19 2.66
C LYS A 44 10.85 7.67 2.77
N VAL A 45 11.58 6.95 1.92
CA VAL A 45 11.72 5.49 2.02
C VAL A 45 12.35 5.11 3.35
N ARG A 46 13.44 5.78 3.75
CA ARG A 46 14.08 5.55 5.06
C ARG A 46 13.14 5.84 6.23
N GLU A 47 12.39 6.94 6.18
CA GLU A 47 11.37 7.26 7.19
C GLU A 47 10.32 6.16 7.30
N ILE A 48 9.85 5.62 6.16
CA ILE A 48 8.85 4.56 6.11
C ILE A 48 9.38 3.26 6.69
N ASP A 49 10.60 2.88 6.33
CA ASP A 49 11.27 1.67 6.81
C ASP A 49 11.39 1.71 8.33
N LEU A 50 11.87 2.84 8.87
CA LEU A 50 12.03 3.06 10.30
C LEU A 50 10.72 3.16 11.11
N ARG A 51 9.54 3.08 10.50
CA ARG A 51 8.26 3.16 11.24
C ARG A 51 8.05 2.01 12.22
N ASP A 52 8.69 0.87 11.98
CA ASP A 52 8.68 -0.26 12.91
C ASP A 52 9.89 -0.26 13.87
N GLY A 53 10.73 0.77 13.80
CA GLY A 53 11.96 0.91 14.58
C GLY A 53 13.17 0.17 14.01
N VAL A 54 13.06 -0.45 12.83
CA VAL A 54 14.11 -1.25 12.19
C VAL A 54 14.38 -0.75 10.77
N LEU A 55 15.66 -0.64 10.41
CA LEU A 55 16.08 -0.28 9.04
C LEU A 55 16.50 -1.55 8.30
N ASP A 56 15.53 -2.35 7.83
CA ASP A 56 15.77 -3.63 7.15
C ASP A 56 15.16 -3.74 5.75
N GLY A 57 14.60 -2.64 5.24
CA GLY A 57 13.90 -2.59 3.94
C GLY A 57 12.53 -3.27 3.97
N ARG A 58 11.96 -3.55 5.14
CA ARG A 58 10.69 -4.27 5.28
C ARG A 58 9.71 -3.47 6.12
N VAL A 59 8.49 -3.34 5.60
CA VAL A 59 7.38 -2.84 6.39
C VAL A 59 6.69 -4.03 7.04
N ARG A 60 6.85 -4.21 8.36
CA ARG A 60 6.17 -5.29 9.09
C ARG A 60 4.65 -5.18 8.99
N PRO A 61 3.93 -6.31 8.94
CA PRO A 61 2.47 -6.32 9.03
C PRO A 61 2.01 -5.61 10.30
N LYS A 62 0.95 -4.82 10.19
CA LYS A 62 0.34 -4.19 11.36
C LYS A 62 -0.21 -5.26 12.32
N PRO A 63 -0.21 -4.99 13.63
CA PRO A 63 -0.76 -5.92 14.60
C PRO A 63 -2.24 -6.22 14.31
N PRO A 64 -2.74 -7.41 14.71
CA PRO A 64 -4.15 -7.78 14.55
C PRO A 64 -5.08 -6.74 15.18
N ILE A 65 -6.21 -6.49 14.52
CA ILE A 65 -7.25 -5.59 15.04
C ILE A 65 -8.30 -6.37 15.81
N ALA A 66 -8.94 -5.74 16.79
CA ALA A 66 -10.11 -6.34 17.45
C ALA A 66 -11.39 -5.98 16.68
N CYS A 67 -12.28 -6.94 16.49
CA CYS A 67 -13.61 -6.68 15.94
C CYS A 67 -14.38 -5.72 16.86
N PRO A 68 -14.96 -4.62 16.36
CA PRO A 68 -15.70 -3.68 17.19
C PRO A 68 -17.00 -4.26 17.77
N LYS A 69 -17.51 -5.36 17.19
CA LYS A 69 -18.74 -6.02 17.66
C LYS A 69 -18.47 -7.13 18.68
N CYS A 70 -17.53 -8.03 18.40
CA CYS A 70 -17.31 -9.22 19.23
C CYS A 70 -15.97 -9.23 19.99
N GLY A 71 -15.11 -8.24 19.79
CA GLY A 71 -13.82 -8.09 20.48
C GLY A 71 -12.73 -9.10 20.08
N LYS A 72 -13.03 -10.11 19.24
CA LYS A 72 -12.02 -11.08 18.80
C LYS A 72 -10.99 -10.43 17.89
N LYS A 73 -9.73 -10.82 18.09
CA LYS A 73 -8.60 -10.41 17.25
C LYS A 73 -8.72 -11.04 15.87
N MET A 74 -8.43 -10.26 14.84
CA MET A 74 -8.52 -10.65 13.45
C MET A 74 -7.47 -9.89 12.63
N ASP A 75 -7.11 -10.46 11.49
CA ASP A 75 -6.19 -9.81 10.56
C ASP A 75 -6.81 -8.51 10.03
N LYS A 76 -5.97 -7.49 9.92
CA LYS A 76 -6.39 -6.14 9.55
C LYS A 76 -6.94 -6.03 8.13
N THR A 77 -6.56 -6.96 7.26
CA THR A 77 -6.98 -7.02 5.85
C THR A 77 -8.38 -7.59 5.66
N SER A 78 -8.97 -8.17 6.70
CA SER A 78 -10.28 -8.81 6.60
C SER A 78 -11.41 -7.77 6.61
N SER A 79 -12.15 -7.69 5.50
CA SER A 79 -13.33 -6.84 5.35
C SER A 79 -14.56 -7.37 6.12
N THR A 80 -14.49 -8.60 6.66
CA THR A 80 -15.58 -9.23 7.40
C THR A 80 -15.03 -10.07 8.55
N CYS A 81 -15.54 -9.86 9.75
CA CYS A 81 -15.14 -10.67 10.90
C CYS A 81 -15.52 -12.14 10.71
N ILE A 82 -14.53 -13.02 10.64
CA ILE A 82 -14.70 -14.48 10.49
C ILE A 82 -15.51 -15.13 11.63
N TYR A 83 -15.61 -14.45 12.78
CA TYR A 83 -16.28 -15.00 13.96
C TYR A 83 -17.73 -14.57 14.10
N CYS A 84 -18.07 -13.33 13.74
CA CYS A 84 -19.41 -12.78 13.98
C CYS A 84 -20.08 -12.18 12.74
N GLY A 85 -19.41 -12.20 11.59
CA GLY A 85 -19.93 -11.71 10.32
C GLY A 85 -19.99 -10.18 10.19
N GLN A 86 -19.50 -9.42 11.18
CA GLN A 86 -19.52 -7.95 11.12
C GLN A 86 -18.63 -7.45 9.97
N ASN A 87 -19.18 -6.61 9.11
CA ASN A 87 -18.41 -5.90 8.09
C ASN A 87 -17.49 -4.87 8.76
N ILE A 88 -16.21 -4.93 8.43
CA ILE A 88 -15.20 -3.97 8.88
C ILE A 88 -14.91 -3.06 7.69
N PRO A 89 -15.15 -1.74 7.79
CA PRO A 89 -14.85 -0.83 6.70
C PRO A 89 -13.35 -0.88 6.39
N ALA A 90 -12.99 -1.52 5.28
CA ALA A 90 -11.64 -1.55 4.77
C ALA A 90 -11.40 -0.24 4.01
N ASN A 91 -10.34 0.47 4.38
CA ASN A 91 -9.83 1.54 3.54
C ASN A 91 -9.10 0.88 2.35
N VAL A 92 -9.35 1.32 1.13
CA VAL A 92 -8.66 0.79 -0.07
C VAL A 92 -7.14 1.01 0.02
N PHE A 93 -6.71 1.96 0.86
CA PHE A 93 -5.33 2.24 1.20
C PHE A 93 -4.89 1.66 2.56
N SER A 94 -5.76 0.96 3.30
CA SER A 94 -5.31 0.23 4.50
C SER A 94 -4.58 -1.04 4.09
N ARG A 95 -3.24 -0.98 4.16
CA ARG A 95 -2.39 -2.14 4.42
C ARG A 95 -2.74 -2.80 5.75
#